data_AF-A0A948LW30-F1
#
_entry.id   AF-A0A948LW30-F1
#
_cell.length_a   1.000
_cell.length_b   1.000
_cell.length_c   1.000
_cell.angle_alpha   90.00
_cell.angle_beta   90.00
_cell.angle_gamma   90.00
#
_symmetry.space_group_name_H-M   'P 1'
#
loop_
_entity.id
_entity.type
_entity.pdbx_description
1 polymer ?
#
loop_
_entity_poly.entity_id
_entity_poly.type
_entity_poly.pdbx_seq_one_letter_code
_entity_poly.pdbx_strand_id
1 'polypeptide(L)'
;MMNKLRNIIAKYGLVLALFSGMVPLSATAAGIVWGDLSLQQQQILAPMKERWGDLPPERQERLGKGAAKWSSMSPEQKAKARERLQRFKQLTPEEREFVRQRMREFRELPPEQRQALRERWEKLTPEQRANIRERARNMTPEQRERIKLRRLDRQRSKQR
;
A
#
# COMPACT_ATOMS: atom_id res chain seq x y z
N MET A 1 7.60 -26.16 6.68
CA MET A 1 7.32 -26.31 5.24
C MET A 1 7.00 -24.92 4.67
N MET A 2 7.90 -24.42 3.81
CA MET A 2 7.69 -23.46 2.72
C MET A 2 7.47 -21.94 3.01
N ASN A 3 8.59 -21.22 2.83
CA ASN A 3 8.73 -19.88 2.28
C ASN A 3 7.70 -19.50 1.20
N LYS A 4 7.33 -18.19 1.18
CA LYS A 4 6.72 -17.33 0.12
C LYS A 4 5.56 -16.54 0.78
N LEU A 5 5.59 -15.23 1.00
CA LEU A 5 5.58 -14.17 -0.01
C LEU A 5 5.90 -12.81 0.67
N ARG A 6 7.19 -12.47 0.78
CA ARG A 6 7.64 -11.06 0.87
C ARG A 6 7.49 -10.48 -0.54
N ASN A 7 6.38 -9.82 -0.88
CA ASN A 7 6.29 -8.81 -1.98
C ASN A 7 4.86 -8.38 -2.34
N ILE A 8 4.26 -7.39 -1.68
CA ILE A 8 3.18 -6.57 -2.30
C ILE A 8 3.17 -5.12 -1.73
N ILE A 9 4.28 -4.39 -1.90
CA ILE A 9 4.29 -2.90 -1.80
C ILE A 9 3.94 -2.26 -3.15
N ALA A 10 3.60 -3.10 -4.12
CA ALA A 10 3.84 -2.82 -5.52
C ALA A 10 2.60 -2.33 -6.29
N LYS A 11 1.50 -1.93 -5.67
CA LYS A 11 0.36 -1.39 -6.45
C LYS A 11 -0.22 -0.07 -5.95
N TYR A 12 -0.07 0.29 -4.67
CA TYR A 12 -0.51 1.57 -4.11
C TYR A 12 0.26 1.87 -2.82
N GLY A 13 1.37 2.60 -2.88
CA GLY A 13 2.22 2.74 -1.70
C GLY A 13 3.11 3.96 -1.72
N LEU A 14 2.54 5.14 -1.47
CA LEU A 14 3.27 6.19 -0.77
C LEU A 14 2.39 6.66 0.37
N VAL A 15 2.57 6.09 1.56
CA VAL A 15 2.10 6.74 2.76
C VAL A 15 3.18 6.80 3.82
N LEU A 16 3.56 8.05 4.10
CA LEU A 16 4.28 8.52 5.26
C LEU A 16 3.43 8.27 6.49
N ALA A 17 4.01 7.62 7.51
CA ALA A 17 3.51 7.71 8.87
C ALA A 17 4.72 7.65 9.80
N LEU A 18 4.88 8.77 10.49
CA LEU A 18 5.69 8.99 11.68
C LEU A 18 5.08 8.18 12.82
N PHE A 19 5.89 7.46 13.59
CA PHE A 19 5.69 7.27 15.03
C PHE A 19 7.04 6.90 15.65
N SER A 20 7.50 7.77 16.54
CA SER A 20 8.66 7.58 17.39
C SER A 20 8.23 6.85 18.67
N GLY A 21 9.06 5.94 19.15
CA GLY A 21 8.87 5.17 20.39
C GLY A 21 9.93 4.08 20.54
N MET A 22 11.04 4.44 21.17
CA MET A 22 12.27 3.68 21.50
C MET A 22 11.95 2.47 22.41
N VAL A 23 12.68 1.33 22.42
CA VAL A 23 14.01 1.05 23.02
C VAL A 23 14.56 -0.29 22.44
N PRO A 24 15.90 -0.50 22.35
CA PRO A 24 16.53 -1.31 21.30
C PRO A 24 16.86 -2.75 21.72
N LEU A 25 16.94 -3.63 20.73
CA LEU A 25 17.79 -4.81 20.77
C LEU A 25 18.62 -4.79 19.49
N SER A 26 19.93 -4.65 19.63
CA SER A 26 20.88 -4.58 18.51
C SER A 26 20.93 -5.92 17.76
N ALA A 27 19.93 -6.17 16.91
CA ALA A 27 20.19 -6.79 15.64
C ALA A 27 20.80 -5.70 14.77
N THR A 28 22.05 -5.85 14.35
CA THR A 28 22.53 -5.14 13.16
C THR A 28 21.69 -5.64 11.98
N ALA A 29 20.49 -5.09 11.84
CA ALA A 29 19.73 -5.14 10.61
C ALA A 29 20.60 -4.39 9.60
N ALA A 30 21.51 -5.12 8.95
CA ALA A 30 22.38 -4.58 7.93
C ALA A 30 21.47 -3.98 6.86
N GLY A 31 21.39 -2.65 6.87
CA GLY A 31 20.67 -1.88 5.88
C GLY A 31 21.20 -2.16 4.48
N ILE A 32 20.40 -1.89 3.45
CA ILE A 32 20.88 -2.00 2.07
C ILE A 32 21.90 -0.88 1.85
N VAL A 33 23.14 -1.25 1.52
CA VAL A 33 24.18 -0.27 1.18
C VAL A 33 23.76 0.40 -0.14
N TRP A 34 23.93 1.72 -0.24
CA TRP A 34 23.55 2.47 -1.45
C TRP A 34 24.17 1.89 -2.73
N GLY A 35 25.41 1.39 -2.64
CA GLY A 35 26.13 0.75 -3.74
C GLY A 35 25.53 -0.56 -4.23
N ASP A 36 24.77 -1.28 -3.40
CA ASP A 36 24.14 -2.55 -3.77
C ASP A 36 22.85 -2.35 -4.59
N LEU A 37 22.34 -1.11 -4.64
CA LEU A 37 21.23 -0.75 -5.52
C LEU A 37 21.72 -0.76 -6.98
N SER A 38 20.90 -1.28 -7.89
CA SER A 38 21.19 -1.21 -9.32
C SER A 38 21.24 0.25 -9.81
N LEU A 39 21.95 0.51 -10.92
CA LEU A 39 22.06 1.86 -11.48
C LEU A 39 20.69 2.53 -11.69
N GLN A 40 19.70 1.79 -12.17
CA GLN A 40 18.34 2.31 -12.35
C GLN A 40 17.66 2.65 -11.00
N GLN A 41 17.87 1.83 -9.97
CA GLN A 41 17.35 2.13 -8.63
C GLN A 41 18.01 3.37 -8.04
N GLN A 42 19.34 3.50 -8.20
CA GLN A 42 20.09 4.67 -7.74
C GLN A 42 19.62 5.94 -8.43
N GLN A 43 19.34 5.92 -9.74
CA GLN A 43 18.79 7.07 -10.46
C GLN A 43 17.40 7.47 -9.93
N ILE A 44 16.52 6.50 -9.67
CA ILE A 44 15.17 6.77 -9.14
C ILE A 44 15.25 7.34 -7.72
N LEU A 45 16.17 6.82 -6.91
CA LEU A 45 16.31 7.20 -5.50
C LEU A 45 17.33 8.33 -5.30
N ALA A 46 17.93 8.88 -6.36
CA ALA A 46 19.01 9.86 -6.28
C ALA A 46 18.74 11.03 -5.31
N PRO A 47 17.52 11.59 -5.22
CA PRO A 47 17.21 12.65 -4.24
C PRO A 47 17.33 12.22 -2.77
N MET A 48 17.45 10.92 -2.50
CA MET A 48 17.56 10.34 -1.17
C MET A 48 18.99 9.86 -0.85
N LYS A 49 19.94 9.98 -1.78
CA LYS A 49 21.31 9.47 -1.65
C LYS A 49 22.00 9.94 -0.37
N GLU A 50 21.99 11.25 -0.12
CA GLU A 50 22.68 11.88 1.03
C GLU A 50 22.14 11.39 2.36
N ARG A 51 20.83 11.15 2.44
CA ARG A 51 20.14 10.74 3.67
C ARG A 51 19.91 9.24 3.75
N TRP A 52 20.41 8.45 2.79
CA TRP A 52 20.09 7.02 2.68
C TRP A 52 20.59 6.25 3.89
N GLY A 53 21.79 6.57 4.36
CA GLY A 53 22.41 5.97 5.54
C GLY A 53 21.61 6.21 6.83
N ASP A 54 20.88 7.33 6.92
CA ASP A 54 20.07 7.69 8.09
C ASP A 54 18.70 6.99 8.10
N LEU A 55 18.32 6.34 7.01
CA LEU A 55 17.03 5.66 6.91
C LEU A 55 17.08 4.33 7.68
N PRO A 56 16.04 3.98 8.44
CA PRO A 56 15.93 2.66 9.03
C PRO A 56 16.04 1.56 7.96
N PRO A 57 16.67 0.41 8.25
CA PRO A 57 16.86 -0.68 7.29
C PRO A 57 15.58 -1.13 6.58
N GLU A 58 14.44 -1.18 7.28
CA GLU A 58 13.15 -1.55 6.70
C GLU A 58 12.68 -0.50 5.68
N ARG A 59 13.01 0.76 5.92
CA ARG A 59 12.69 1.86 5.00
C ARG A 59 13.57 1.79 3.75
N GLN A 60 14.86 1.47 3.90
CA GLN A 60 15.78 1.24 2.79
C GLN A 60 15.29 0.06 1.92
N GLU A 61 14.93 -1.08 2.53
CA GLU A 61 14.39 -2.26 1.82
C GLU A 61 13.12 -1.90 1.05
N ARG A 62 12.20 -1.16 1.68
CA ARG A 62 10.96 -0.72 1.04
C ARG A 62 11.21 0.19 -0.16
N LEU A 63 12.13 1.14 -0.03
CA LEU A 63 12.48 2.06 -1.11
C LEU A 63 13.17 1.33 -2.27
N GLY A 64 14.11 0.44 -1.97
CA GLY A 64 14.79 -0.38 -2.98
C GLY A 64 13.82 -1.26 -3.77
N LYS A 65 12.90 -1.95 -3.08
CA LYS A 65 11.82 -2.74 -3.72
C LYS A 65 10.88 -1.86 -4.56
N GLY A 66 10.54 -0.67 -4.06
CA GLY A 66 9.74 0.30 -4.80
C GLY A 66 10.41 0.75 -6.09
N ALA A 67 11.71 1.07 -6.02
CA ALA A 67 12.51 1.48 -7.17
C ALA A 67 12.67 0.37 -8.21
N ALA A 68 12.97 -0.86 -7.78
CA ALA A 68 13.04 -2.03 -8.69
C ALA A 68 11.72 -2.19 -9.46
N LYS A 69 10.61 -2.08 -8.73
CA LYS A 69 9.29 -2.25 -9.30
C LYS A 69 8.85 -1.08 -10.18
N TRP A 70 9.37 0.12 -9.95
CA TRP A 70 9.18 1.27 -10.82
C TRP A 70 9.97 1.10 -12.12
N SER A 71 11.23 0.65 -12.04
CA SER A 71 12.07 0.36 -13.20
C SER A 71 11.42 -0.64 -14.15
N SER A 72 10.81 -1.70 -13.61
CA SER A 72 10.16 -2.75 -14.40
C SER A 72 8.80 -2.37 -14.99
N MET A 73 8.31 -1.15 -14.80
CA MET A 73 7.01 -0.72 -15.36
C MET A 73 7.13 -0.19 -16.78
N SER A 74 6.12 -0.47 -17.60
CA SER A 74 5.93 0.19 -18.90
C SER A 74 5.65 1.69 -18.72
N PRO A 75 5.84 2.51 -19.77
CA PRO A 75 5.49 3.93 -19.74
C PRO A 75 4.04 4.21 -19.30
N GLU A 76 3.08 3.40 -19.77
CA GLU A 76 1.66 3.52 -19.44
C GLU A 76 1.39 3.16 -17.98
N GLN A 77 2.07 2.13 -17.48
CA GLN A 77 1.99 1.76 -16.06
C GLN A 77 2.56 2.86 -15.16
N LYS A 78 3.68 3.48 -15.55
CA LYS A 78 4.27 4.64 -14.87
C LYS A 78 3.30 5.82 -14.88
N ALA A 79 2.68 6.13 -16.02
CA ALA A 79 1.69 7.21 -16.13
C ALA A 79 0.51 6.99 -15.18
N LYS A 80 -0.10 5.80 -15.19
CA LYS A 80 -1.18 5.42 -14.26
C LYS A 80 -0.74 5.49 -12.79
N ALA A 81 0.51 5.13 -12.48
CA ALA A 81 1.04 5.22 -11.13
C ALA A 81 1.22 6.67 -10.68
N ARG A 82 1.71 7.57 -11.55
CA ARG A 82 1.81 9.02 -11.27
C ARG A 82 0.45 9.63 -10.99
N GLU A 83 -0.53 9.32 -11.83
CA GLU A 83 -1.91 9.80 -11.65
C GLU A 83 -2.49 9.37 -10.30
N ARG A 84 -2.33 8.08 -9.94
CA ARG A 84 -2.77 7.57 -8.62
C ARG A 84 -2.07 8.28 -7.47
N LEU A 85 -0.78 8.56 -7.61
CA LEU A 85 -0.02 9.28 -6.60
C LEU A 85 -0.50 10.73 -6.45
N GLN A 86 -0.77 11.43 -7.56
CA GLN A 86 -1.32 12.78 -7.54
C GLN A 86 -2.68 12.82 -6.82
N ARG A 87 -3.59 11.91 -7.17
CA ARG A 87 -4.89 11.79 -6.47
C ARG A 87 -4.71 11.48 -4.98
N PHE A 88 -3.77 10.60 -4.63
CA PHE A 88 -3.48 10.28 -3.23
C PHE A 88 -2.95 11.50 -2.45
N LYS A 89 -2.10 12.33 -3.07
CA LYS A 89 -1.61 13.57 -2.46
C LYS A 89 -2.72 14.60 -2.23
N GLN A 90 -3.80 14.55 -2.99
CA GLN A 90 -4.97 15.43 -2.80
C GLN A 90 -5.88 14.98 -1.65
N LEU A 91 -5.73 13.75 -1.15
CA LEU A 91 -6.52 13.27 0.00
C LEU A 91 -6.12 13.97 1.29
N THR A 92 -7.10 14.21 2.18
CA THR A 92 -6.86 14.73 3.54
C THR A 92 -6.11 13.70 4.40
N PRO A 93 -5.48 14.10 5.52
CA PRO A 93 -4.82 13.17 6.44
C PRO A 93 -5.73 12.01 6.89
N GLU A 94 -6.99 12.29 7.19
CA GLU A 94 -8.00 11.33 7.64
C GLU A 94 -8.35 10.35 6.52
N GLU A 95 -8.55 10.84 5.30
CA GLU A 95 -8.79 9.99 4.12
C GLU A 95 -7.59 9.09 3.81
N ARG A 96 -6.37 9.61 3.96
CA ARG A 96 -5.14 8.82 3.79
C ARG A 96 -5.02 7.73 4.86
N GLU A 97 -5.39 7.99 6.11
CA GLU A 97 -5.38 6.96 7.15
C GLU A 97 -6.47 5.92 6.90
N PHE A 98 -7.65 6.34 6.48
CA PHE A 98 -8.70 5.43 6.07
C PHE A 98 -8.22 4.49 4.94
N VAL A 99 -7.59 5.02 3.90
CA VAL A 99 -7.02 4.20 2.81
C VAL A 99 -5.96 3.22 3.34
N ARG A 100 -5.09 3.65 4.25
CA ARG A 100 -4.09 2.78 4.90
C ARG A 100 -4.76 1.65 5.67
N GLN A 101 -5.74 1.95 6.51
CA GLN A 101 -6.48 0.96 7.29
C GLN A 101 -7.16 -0.07 6.39
N ARG A 102 -7.89 0.38 5.38
CA ARG A 102 -8.56 -0.50 4.40
C ARG A 102 -7.56 -1.42 3.69
N MET A 103 -6.36 -0.92 3.41
CA MET A 103 -5.29 -1.72 2.80
C MET A 103 -4.71 -2.75 3.77
N ARG A 104 -4.57 -2.41 5.06
CA ARG A 104 -4.15 -3.36 6.11
C ARG A 104 -5.15 -4.52 6.21
N GLU A 105 -6.43 -4.20 6.39
CA GLU A 105 -7.52 -5.20 6.42
C GLU A 105 -7.53 -6.07 5.17
N PHE A 106 -7.37 -5.48 3.98
CA PHE A 106 -7.34 -6.24 2.73
C PHE A 106 -6.14 -7.20 2.65
N ARG A 107 -5.00 -6.85 3.24
CA ARG A 107 -3.80 -7.70 3.25
C ARG A 107 -3.95 -8.90 4.17
N GLU A 108 -4.68 -8.74 5.26
CA GLU A 108 -4.98 -9.77 6.26
C GLU A 108 -5.98 -10.82 5.74
N LEU A 109 -6.74 -10.50 4.69
CA LEU A 109 -7.62 -11.47 4.05
C LEU A 109 -6.83 -12.67 3.47
N PRO A 110 -7.37 -13.90 3.56
CA PRO A 110 -6.79 -15.08 2.91
C PRO A 110 -6.55 -14.84 1.40
N PRO A 111 -5.50 -15.42 0.81
CA PRO A 111 -5.16 -15.22 -0.60
C PRO A 111 -6.32 -15.43 -1.56
N GLU A 112 -7.14 -16.46 -1.33
CA GLU A 112 -8.30 -16.84 -2.13
C GLU A 112 -9.38 -15.75 -2.07
N GLN A 113 -9.65 -15.22 -0.87
CA GLN A 113 -10.61 -14.13 -0.69
C GLN A 113 -10.13 -12.83 -1.36
N ARG A 114 -8.82 -12.52 -1.27
CA ARG A 114 -8.25 -11.37 -1.98
C ARG A 114 -8.38 -11.52 -3.49
N GLN A 115 -8.15 -12.72 -4.01
CA GLN A 115 -8.26 -13.00 -5.43
C GLN A 115 -9.70 -12.88 -5.91
N ALA A 116 -10.66 -13.48 -5.20
CA ALA A 116 -12.08 -13.36 -5.51
C ALA A 116 -12.56 -11.89 -5.51
N LEU A 117 -12.07 -11.07 -4.56
CA LEU A 117 -12.37 -9.63 -4.53
C LEU A 117 -11.79 -8.89 -5.75
N ARG A 118 -10.57 -9.24 -6.19
CA ARG A 118 -9.95 -8.64 -7.39
C ARG A 118 -10.71 -9.01 -8.64
N GLU A 119 -11.03 -10.28 -8.83
CA GLU A 119 -11.77 -10.77 -9.99
C GLU A 119 -13.16 -10.12 -10.07
N ARG A 120 -13.85 -10.03 -8.93
CA ARG A 120 -15.13 -9.33 -8.86
C ARG A 120 -14.98 -7.87 -9.27
N TRP A 121 -13.93 -7.19 -8.83
CA TRP A 121 -13.66 -5.80 -9.21
C TRP A 121 -13.33 -5.65 -10.70
N GLU A 122 -12.56 -6.59 -11.25
CA GLU A 122 -12.17 -6.63 -12.66
C GLU A 122 -13.37 -6.83 -13.59
N LYS A 123 -14.37 -7.60 -13.16
CA LYS A 123 -15.64 -7.80 -13.88
C LYS A 123 -16.57 -6.57 -13.88
N LEU A 124 -16.33 -5.57 -13.02
CA LEU A 124 -17.16 -4.36 -12.99
C LEU A 124 -16.89 -3.44 -14.19
N THR A 125 -17.96 -2.90 -14.77
CA THR A 125 -17.88 -1.89 -15.83
C THR A 125 -17.27 -0.58 -15.31
N PRO A 126 -16.72 0.29 -16.20
CA PRO A 126 -16.23 1.60 -15.80
C PRO A 126 -17.27 2.44 -15.01
N GLU A 127 -18.53 2.38 -15.44
CA GLU A 127 -19.66 3.04 -14.79
C GLU A 127 -19.95 2.46 -13.40
N GLN A 128 -20.05 1.13 -13.26
CA GLN A 128 -20.24 0.50 -11.95
C GLN A 128 -19.12 0.87 -10.98
N ARG A 129 -17.86 0.92 -11.45
CA ARG A 129 -16.73 1.36 -10.63
C ARG A 129 -16.83 2.85 -10.29
N ALA A 130 -17.35 3.69 -11.18
CA ALA A 130 -17.59 5.12 -10.93
C ALA A 130 -18.65 5.30 -9.84
N ASN A 131 -19.77 4.60 -9.95
CA ASN A 131 -20.87 4.63 -8.97
C ASN A 131 -20.39 4.18 -7.59
N ILE A 132 -19.54 3.14 -7.51
CA ILE A 132 -18.96 2.72 -6.23
C ILE A 132 -18.05 3.81 -5.63
N ARG A 133 -17.22 4.47 -6.45
CA ARG A 133 -16.34 5.56 -5.99
C ARG A 133 -17.14 6.77 -5.53
N GLU A 134 -18.17 7.15 -6.27
CA GLU A 134 -19.05 8.27 -5.94
C GLU A 134 -19.81 7.99 -4.64
N ARG A 135 -20.41 6.79 -4.53
CA ARG A 135 -21.07 6.38 -3.29
C ARG A 135 -20.11 6.42 -2.11
N ALA A 136 -18.85 6.00 -2.28
CA ALA A 136 -17.86 6.06 -1.22
C ALA A 136 -17.50 7.51 -0.84
N ARG A 137 -17.44 8.45 -1.80
CA ARG A 137 -17.23 9.88 -1.52
C ARG A 137 -18.40 10.49 -0.76
N ASN A 138 -19.62 10.18 -1.18
CA ASN A 138 -20.84 10.79 -0.65
C ASN A 138 -21.34 10.13 0.66
N MET A 139 -20.72 9.04 1.12
CA MET A 139 -21.08 8.41 2.40
C MET A 139 -20.63 9.25 3.59
N THR A 140 -21.57 9.54 4.51
CA THR A 140 -21.27 10.18 5.81
C THR A 140 -20.48 9.25 6.73
N PRO A 141 -19.77 9.77 7.75
CA PRO A 141 -19.07 8.94 8.75
C PRO A 141 -19.98 7.88 9.40
N GLU A 142 -21.22 8.23 9.76
CA GLU A 142 -22.19 7.34 10.40
C GLU A 142 -22.60 6.20 9.45
N GLN A 143 -22.83 6.52 8.17
CA GLN A 143 -23.14 5.53 7.15
C GLN A 143 -21.98 4.54 6.96
N ARG A 144 -20.73 5.03 6.98
CA ARG A 144 -19.53 4.19 6.88
C ARG A 144 -19.41 3.25 8.08
N GLU A 145 -19.65 3.73 9.30
CA GLU A 145 -19.57 2.90 10.51
C GLU A 145 -20.67 1.84 10.52
N ARG A 146 -21.89 2.19 10.10
CA ARG A 146 -22.97 1.20 9.95
C ARG A 146 -22.63 0.08 8.97
N ILE A 147 -21.99 0.41 7.84
CA ILE A 147 -21.55 -0.59 6.86
C ILE A 147 -20.46 -1.50 7.46
N LYS A 148 -19.53 -0.94 8.24
CA LYS A 148 -18.48 -1.69 8.93
C LYS A 148 -19.06 -2.64 9.96
N LEU A 149 -19.96 -2.17 10.85
CA LEU A 149 -20.64 -2.99 11.85
C LEU A 149 -21.41 -4.15 11.21
N ARG A 150 -22.17 -3.89 10.15
CA ARG A 150 -22.90 -4.93 9.40
C ARG A 150 -21.96 -5.98 8.81
N ARG A 151 -20.75 -5.59 8.37
CA ARG A 151 -19.76 -6.54 7.85
C ARG A 151 -19.20 -7.42 8.97
N LEU A 152 -18.89 -6.84 10.13
CA LEU A 152 -18.38 -7.57 11.29
C LEU A 152 -19.42 -8.58 11.81
N ASP A 153 -20.68 -8.17 11.89
CA ASP A 153 -21.78 -9.05 12.30
C ASP A 153 -21.93 -10.26 11.35
N ARG A 154 -21.92 -10.02 10.03
CA ARG A 154 -21.92 -11.09 9.03
C ARG A 154 -20.71 -12.01 9.09
N GLN A 155 -19.56 -11.53 9.53
CA GLN A 155 -18.37 -12.37 9.69
C GLN A 155 -18.51 -13.25 10.94
N ARG A 156 -19.00 -12.68 12.05
CA ARG A 156 -19.27 -13.42 13.28
C ARG A 156 -20.34 -14.50 13.09
N SER A 157 -21.42 -14.20 12.36
CA SER A 157 -22.49 -15.18 12.11
C SER A 157 -22.07 -16.34 11.21
N LYS A 158 -21.05 -16.15 10.36
CA LYS A 158 -20.46 -17.24 9.55
C LYS A 158 -19.47 -18.12 10.32
N GLN A 159 -19.09 -17.73 11.53
CA GLN A 159 -18.15 -18.46 12.39
C GLN A 159 -18.84 -19.24 13.52
N ARG A 160 -20.17 -19.11 13.64
CA ARG A 160 -21.02 -19.92 14.52
C ARG A 160 -21.68 -21.01 13.68
#